data_AF-A0A182TAM0-F1
#
_entry.id   AF-A0A182TAM0-F1
#
_cell.length_a   1.000
_cell.length_b   1.000
_cell.length_c   1.000
_cell.angle_alpha   90.00
_cell.angle_beta   90.00
_cell.angle_gamma   90.00
#
_symmetry.space_group_name_H-M   'P 1'
#
loop_
_entity.id
_entity.type
_entity.pdbx_description
1 polymer ?
#
loop_
_entity_poly.entity_id
_entity_poly.type
_entity_poly.pdbx_seq_one_letter_code
_entity_poly.pdbx_strand_id
1 'polypeptide(L)'
;MPAPIHGVNLMSVLKIRRITMKLYVALLLLVVAVVVEEAHGQREPVEPCLAWMKPQPTCPPNERYTCCKSCFEPTCRTRNVAVKCAQPCAGGCICRNGYIRVVSNGKCVPLYTCGRLDIIFPEETE
;
A
#
# COMPACT_ATOMS: atom_id res chain seq x y z
N MET A 1 71.26 -15.75 -5.02
CA MET A 1 70.20 -16.13 -5.98
C MET A 1 68.97 -15.27 -5.68
N PRO A 2 68.64 -14.25 -6.48
CA PRO A 2 67.41 -13.49 -6.26
C PRO A 2 66.23 -14.19 -6.97
N ALA A 3 65.09 -14.26 -6.30
CA ALA A 3 63.85 -14.80 -6.85
C ALA A 3 63.24 -13.84 -7.90
N PRO A 4 62.59 -14.35 -8.96
CA PRO A 4 61.95 -13.51 -9.95
C PRO A 4 60.68 -12.88 -9.35
N ILE A 5 60.71 -11.57 -9.19
CA ILE A 5 59.56 -10.75 -8.81
C ILE A 5 58.60 -10.76 -10.00
N HIS A 6 57.47 -11.47 -9.86
CA HIS A 6 56.43 -11.49 -10.87
C HIS A 6 55.82 -10.09 -11.02
N GLY A 7 56.32 -9.32 -11.99
CA GLY A 7 55.75 -8.04 -12.36
C GLY A 7 54.37 -8.23 -12.97
N VAL A 8 53.32 -8.06 -12.17
CA VAL A 8 51.94 -7.96 -12.67
C VAL A 8 51.85 -6.75 -13.60
N ASN A 9 51.54 -7.00 -14.88
CA ASN A 9 51.48 -5.98 -15.93
C ASN A 9 50.47 -4.87 -15.58
N LEU A 10 50.86 -3.60 -15.75
CA LEU A 10 50.04 -2.42 -15.48
C LEU A 10 48.65 -2.49 -16.14
N MET A 11 48.56 -3.03 -17.36
CA MET A 11 47.29 -3.24 -18.06
C MET A 11 46.41 -4.28 -17.37
N SER A 12 47.02 -5.33 -16.79
CA SER A 12 46.32 -6.32 -15.97
C SER A 12 45.79 -5.69 -14.68
N VAL A 13 46.56 -4.81 -14.03
CA VAL A 13 46.14 -4.08 -12.82
C VAL A 13 45.00 -3.10 -13.11
N LEU A 14 45.05 -2.36 -14.22
CA LEU A 14 43.98 -1.47 -14.66
C LEU A 14 42.70 -2.24 -15.02
N LYS A 15 42.83 -3.45 -15.59
CA LYS A 15 41.71 -4.32 -15.93
C LYS A 15 41.07 -4.93 -14.68
N ILE A 16 41.88 -5.37 -13.71
CA ILE A 16 41.42 -5.82 -12.39
C ILE A 16 40.69 -4.68 -11.67
N ARG A 17 41.25 -3.47 -11.62
CA ARG A 17 40.60 -2.29 -11.03
C ARG A 17 39.26 -1.96 -11.71
N ARG A 18 39.18 -2.07 -13.04
CA ARG A 18 37.92 -1.88 -13.78
C ARG A 18 36.90 -2.98 -13.48
N ILE A 19 37.33 -4.23 -13.33
CA ILE A 19 36.46 -5.37 -13.01
C ILE A 19 35.96 -5.25 -11.57
N THR A 20 36.84 -4.97 -10.60
CA THR A 20 36.46 -4.79 -9.20
C THR A 20 35.52 -3.59 -9.03
N MET A 21 35.77 -2.49 -9.74
CA MET A 21 34.86 -1.34 -9.74
C MET A 21 33.49 -1.69 -10.32
N LYS A 22 33.44 -2.45 -11.43
CA LYS A 22 32.17 -2.93 -12.01
C LYS A 22 31.41 -3.85 -11.07
N LEU A 23 32.10 -4.77 -10.39
CA LEU A 23 31.50 -5.66 -9.40
C LEU A 23 30.94 -4.87 -8.21
N TYR A 24 31.68 -3.88 -7.72
CA TYR A 24 31.23 -3.02 -6.62
C TYR A 24 30.01 -2.19 -7.02
N VAL A 25 30.01 -1.59 -8.21
CA VAL A 25 28.85 -0.85 -8.74
C VAL A 25 27.64 -1.75 -8.90
N ALA A 26 27.79 -2.96 -9.45
CA ALA A 26 26.69 -3.91 -9.59
C ALA A 26 26.12 -4.33 -8.22
N LEU A 27 26.99 -4.60 -7.24
CA LEU A 27 26.58 -4.94 -5.88
C LEU A 27 25.82 -3.78 -5.22
N LEU A 28 26.30 -2.54 -5.34
CA LEU A 28 25.62 -1.36 -4.82
C LEU A 28 24.23 -1.17 -5.45
N LEU A 29 24.11 -1.35 -6.78
CA LEU A 29 22.81 -1.24 -7.47
C LEU A 29 21.81 -2.30 -6.99
N LEU A 30 22.26 -3.54 -6.77
CA LEU A 30 21.43 -4.61 -6.22
C LEU A 30 20.96 -4.28 -4.80
N VAL A 31 21.85 -3.79 -3.94
CA VAL A 31 21.49 -3.36 -2.57
C VAL A 31 20.48 -2.21 -2.60
N VAL A 32 20.68 -1.21 -3.47
CA VAL A 32 19.73 -0.09 -3.63
C VAL A 32 18.36 -0.60 -4.10
N ALA A 33 18.31 -1.52 -5.06
CA ALA A 33 17.05 -2.09 -5.54
C ALA A 33 16.27 -2.80 -4.41
N VAL A 34 16.95 -3.63 -3.61
CA VAL A 34 16.35 -4.32 -2.46
C VAL A 34 15.87 -3.33 -1.39
N VAL A 35 16.65 -2.29 -1.09
CA VAL A 35 16.26 -1.26 -0.09
C VAL A 35 15.08 -0.41 -0.58
N VAL A 36 14.99 -0.13 -1.89
CA VAL A 36 13.85 0.58 -2.47
C VAL A 36 12.57 -0.23 -2.32
N GLU A 37 12.62 -1.57 -2.47
CA GLU A 37 11.46 -2.44 -2.25
C GLU A 37 10.94 -2.37 -0.79
N GLU A 38 11.84 -2.34 0.20
CA GLU A 38 11.48 -2.25 1.63
C GLU A 38 11.03 -0.84 2.07
N ALA A 39 11.50 0.22 1.39
CA ALA A 39 11.15 1.61 1.70
C ALA A 39 9.75 2.02 1.21
N HIS A 40 9.05 1.17 0.46
CA HIS A 40 7.62 1.32 0.19
C HIS A 40 6.74 0.94 1.40
N GLY A 41 7.24 1.14 2.62
CA GLY A 41 6.44 1.27 3.83
C GLY A 41 5.30 2.25 3.55
N GLN A 42 4.08 1.72 3.60
CA GLN A 42 2.81 2.32 3.20
C GLN A 42 2.77 3.86 3.28
N ARG A 43 3.11 4.54 2.18
CA ARG A 43 2.64 5.89 1.97
C ARG A 43 1.18 5.76 1.55
N GLU A 44 0.25 6.03 2.46
CA GLU A 44 -1.14 6.24 2.09
C GLU A 44 -1.14 7.18 0.87
N PRO A 45 -1.72 6.79 -0.28
CA PRO A 45 -1.79 7.67 -1.43
C PRO A 45 -2.60 8.88 -0.98
N VAL A 46 -1.94 10.02 -0.79
CA VAL A 46 -2.62 11.29 -0.60
C VAL A 46 -3.42 11.48 -1.86
N GLU A 47 -4.73 11.35 -1.75
CA GLU A 47 -5.55 11.34 -2.94
C GLU A 47 -5.48 12.69 -3.65
N PRO A 48 -5.39 12.71 -5.00
CA PRO A 48 -5.12 13.94 -5.75
C PRO A 48 -6.12 15.06 -5.48
N CYS A 49 -7.38 14.75 -5.14
CA CYS A 49 -8.35 15.80 -4.89
C CYS A 49 -8.10 16.56 -3.57
N LEU A 50 -7.51 15.90 -2.57
CA LEU A 50 -7.21 16.53 -1.29
C LEU A 50 -6.06 17.53 -1.38
N ALA A 51 -5.27 17.50 -2.46
CA ALA A 51 -4.18 18.45 -2.69
C ALA A 51 -4.70 19.87 -2.92
N TRP A 52 -5.87 20.00 -3.55
CA TRP A 52 -6.50 21.29 -3.84
C TRP A 52 -7.67 21.62 -2.90
N MET A 53 -8.24 20.63 -2.21
CA MET A 53 -9.34 20.85 -1.26
C MET A 53 -8.81 21.34 0.09
N LYS A 54 -9.08 22.62 0.43
CA LYS A 54 -8.82 23.20 1.75
C LYS A 54 -10.07 23.90 2.30
N PRO A 55 -10.47 23.66 3.57
CA PRO A 55 -9.90 22.68 4.49
C PRO A 55 -10.22 21.23 4.06
N GLN A 56 -9.37 20.27 4.45
CA GLN A 56 -9.64 18.87 4.17
C GLN A 56 -10.86 18.38 4.97
N PRO A 57 -11.73 17.56 4.36
CA PRO A 57 -12.90 17.01 5.04
C PRO A 57 -12.49 16.11 6.19
N THR A 58 -13.13 16.30 7.34
CA THR A 58 -12.94 15.43 8.51
C THR A 58 -13.96 14.30 8.47
N CYS A 59 -13.49 13.06 8.59
CA CYS A 59 -14.36 11.88 8.64
C CYS A 59 -14.53 11.37 10.08
N PRO A 60 -15.61 10.62 10.36
CA PRO A 60 -15.80 9.93 11.63
C PRO A 60 -14.66 8.97 11.98
N PRO A 61 -14.58 8.50 13.24
CA PRO A 61 -13.64 7.45 13.63
C PRO A 61 -13.73 6.22 12.72
N ASN A 62 -12.58 5.62 12.41
CA ASN A 62 -12.44 4.45 11.53
C ASN A 62 -12.82 4.67 10.06
N GLU A 63 -13.01 5.92 9.65
CA GLU A 63 -13.26 6.32 8.27
C GLU A 63 -12.09 7.12 7.71
N ARG A 64 -12.00 7.15 6.38
CA ARG A 64 -11.09 8.01 5.62
C ARG A 64 -11.85 8.64 4.47
N TYR A 65 -11.47 9.86 4.08
CA TYR A 65 -12.06 10.49 2.91
C TYR A 65 -11.50 9.86 1.63
N THR A 66 -12.35 9.71 0.62
CA THR A 66 -11.94 9.45 -0.75
C THR A 66 -12.62 10.40 -1.73
N CYS A 67 -11.94 10.77 -2.82
CA CYS A 67 -12.41 11.55 -3.95
C CYS A 67 -13.37 10.76 -4.83
N CYS A 68 -13.33 9.44 -4.75
CA CYS A 68 -14.10 8.54 -5.58
C CYS A 68 -14.71 7.44 -4.70
N LYS A 69 -15.71 7.85 -3.91
CA LYS A 69 -16.49 6.92 -3.08
C LYS A 69 -17.35 6.05 -3.99
N SER A 70 -17.37 4.74 -3.68
CA SER A 70 -18.32 3.81 -4.27
C SER A 70 -19.75 4.23 -3.93
N CYS A 71 -20.66 4.15 -4.90
CA CYS A 71 -22.11 4.35 -4.71
C CYS A 71 -22.70 3.39 -3.66
N PHE A 72 -21.98 2.31 -3.35
CA PHE A 72 -22.35 1.32 -2.36
C PHE A 72 -21.15 0.98 -1.47
N GLU A 73 -21.36 1.04 -0.15
CA GLU A 73 -20.39 0.55 0.82
C GLU A 73 -20.89 -0.77 1.43
N PRO A 74 -20.08 -1.84 1.42
CA PRO A 74 -20.48 -3.10 2.02
C PRO A 74 -20.67 -2.96 3.52
N THR A 75 -21.71 -3.64 4.01
CA THR A 75 -22.00 -3.79 5.43
C THR A 75 -21.65 -5.21 5.87
N CYS A 76 -21.72 -5.52 7.17
CA CYS A 76 -21.56 -6.90 7.66
C CYS A 76 -22.44 -7.89 6.87
N ARG A 77 -23.70 -7.52 6.60
CA ARG A 77 -24.67 -8.36 5.89
C ARG A 77 -24.46 -8.40 4.37
N THR A 78 -23.97 -7.31 3.79
CA THR A 78 -23.82 -7.16 2.33
C THR A 78 -22.39 -7.31 1.86
N ARG A 79 -21.50 -7.86 2.70
CA ARG A 79 -20.06 -7.93 2.41
C ARG A 79 -19.72 -8.72 1.16
N ASN A 80 -20.54 -9.70 0.84
CA ASN A 80 -20.36 -10.58 -0.33
C ASN A 80 -21.13 -10.09 -1.56
N VAL A 81 -21.79 -8.93 -1.48
CA VAL A 81 -22.55 -8.35 -2.60
C VAL A 81 -21.63 -7.44 -3.41
N ALA A 82 -21.45 -7.77 -4.68
CA ALA A 82 -20.75 -6.93 -5.63
C ALA A 82 -21.72 -5.99 -6.33
N VAL A 83 -21.51 -4.68 -6.19
CA VAL A 83 -22.32 -3.65 -6.87
C VAL A 83 -21.44 -2.93 -7.90
N LYS A 84 -21.95 -2.82 -9.13
CA LYS A 84 -21.33 -1.99 -10.17
C LYS A 84 -21.86 -0.57 -10.03
N CYS A 85 -20.97 0.38 -9.78
CA CYS A 85 -21.33 1.80 -9.72
C CYS A 85 -21.18 2.46 -11.09
N ALA A 86 -22.20 3.23 -11.48
CA ALA A 86 -22.10 4.11 -12.63
C ALA A 86 -21.12 5.27 -12.32
N GLN A 87 -20.42 5.74 -13.35
CA GLN A 87 -19.58 6.93 -13.29
C GLN A 87 -20.41 8.17 -13.66
N PRO A 88 -20.07 9.38 -13.15
CA PRO A 88 -18.90 9.70 -12.31
C PRO A 88 -19.10 9.36 -10.82
N CYS A 89 -18.03 8.97 -10.14
CA CYS A 89 -18.02 8.85 -8.69
C CYS A 89 -17.91 10.22 -7.99
N ALA A 90 -18.37 10.29 -6.74
CA ALA A 90 -18.32 11.49 -5.91
C ALA A 90 -17.41 11.27 -4.70
N GLY A 91 -16.87 12.37 -4.15
CA GLY A 91 -16.06 12.30 -2.93
C GLY A 91 -16.91 12.06 -1.67
N GLY A 92 -16.35 11.36 -0.68
CA GLY A 92 -17.01 11.09 0.60
C GLY A 92 -16.18 10.23 1.55
N CYS A 93 -16.65 10.11 2.79
CA CYS A 93 -16.03 9.24 3.79
C CYS A 93 -16.37 7.77 3.53
N ILE A 94 -15.35 6.91 3.60
CA ILE A 94 -15.47 5.46 3.50
C ILE A 94 -14.82 4.76 4.69
N CYS A 95 -15.22 3.53 5.00
CA CYS A 95 -14.52 2.73 6.02
C CYS A 95 -13.04 2.53 5.64
N ARG A 96 -12.14 2.63 6.63
CA ARG A 96 -10.72 2.31 6.44
C ARG A 96 -10.52 0.84 6.11
N ASN A 97 -9.37 0.50 5.52
CA ASN A 97 -9.00 -0.89 5.26
C ASN A 97 -9.04 -1.70 6.57
N GLY A 98 -9.65 -2.89 6.53
CA GLY A 98 -9.86 -3.72 7.73
C GLY A 98 -11.08 -3.34 8.58
N TYR A 99 -11.82 -2.29 8.21
CA TYR A 99 -13.08 -1.90 8.84
C TYR A 99 -14.25 -2.11 7.87
N ILE A 100 -15.45 -2.25 8.43
CA ILE A 100 -16.70 -2.44 7.68
C ILE A 100 -17.85 -1.77 8.40
N ARG A 101 -18.83 -1.30 7.63
CA ARG A 101 -19.99 -0.62 8.19
C ARG A 101 -20.93 -1.64 8.82
N VAL A 102 -21.39 -1.40 10.05
CA VAL A 102 -22.31 -2.34 10.73
C VAL A 102 -23.62 -2.47 9.96
N VAL A 103 -24.20 -1.32 9.60
CA VAL A 103 -25.42 -1.16 8.78
C VAL A 103 -25.20 0.00 7.82
N SER A 104 -26.08 0.18 6.83
CA SER A 104 -26.02 1.35 5.95
C SER A 104 -26.05 2.64 6.77
N ASN A 105 -25.15 3.58 6.47
CA ASN A 105 -24.92 4.82 7.25
C ASN A 105 -24.56 4.62 8.75
N GLY A 106 -24.27 3.39 9.19
CA GLY A 106 -23.82 3.08 10.54
C GLY A 106 -22.32 3.33 10.76
N LYS A 107 -21.79 2.96 11.93
CA LYS A 107 -20.37 3.10 12.25
C LYS A 107 -19.50 2.06 11.53
N CYS A 108 -18.27 2.42 11.20
CA CYS A 108 -17.25 1.48 10.76
C CYS A 108 -16.59 0.80 11.97
N VAL A 109 -16.68 -0.53 12.02
CA VAL A 109 -16.11 -1.38 13.08
C VAL A 109 -15.06 -2.32 12.48
N PRO A 110 -14.12 -2.84 13.29
CA PRO A 110 -13.20 -3.84 12.81
C PRO A 110 -13.94 -5.04 12.24
N LEU A 111 -13.48 -5.51 11.08
CA LEU A 111 -14.15 -6.53 10.28
C LEU A 111 -14.53 -7.81 11.04
N TYR A 112 -13.68 -8.25 11.96
CA TYR A 112 -13.92 -9.44 12.78
C TYR A 112 -15.15 -9.33 13.67
N THR A 113 -15.69 -8.11 13.86
CA THR A 113 -16.89 -7.85 14.66
C THR A 113 -18.15 -8.37 13.98
N CYS A 114 -18.17 -8.51 12.65
CA CYS A 114 -19.36 -8.97 11.93
C CYS A 114 -19.80 -10.38 12.35
N GLY A 115 -18.86 -11.32 12.48
CA GLY A 115 -19.20 -12.69 12.90
C GLY A 115 -19.81 -12.76 14.30
N ARG A 116 -19.56 -11.76 15.17
CA ARG A 116 -20.26 -11.64 16.47
C ARG A 116 -21.68 -11.11 16.31
N LEU A 117 -21.90 -10.19 15.36
CA LEU A 117 -23.23 -9.60 15.10
C LEU A 117 -24.17 -10.60 14.41
N ASP A 118 -23.65 -11.42 13.50
CA ASP A 118 -24.42 -12.48 12.84
C ASP A 118 -24.93 -13.52 13.86
N ILE A 119 -24.22 -13.70 14.99
CA ILE A 119 -24.64 -14.58 16.10
C ILE A 119 -25.70 -13.93 17.00
N ILE A 120 -25.65 -12.61 17.18
CA ILE A 120 -26.55 -11.88 18.11
C ILE A 120 -27.87 -11.52 17.44
N PHE A 121 -27.88 -11.29 16.12
CA PHE A 121 -29.09 -11.04 15.33
C PHE A 121 -29.19 -12.08 14.21
N PRO A 122 -29.50 -13.35 14.54
CA PRO A 122 -29.86 -14.31 13.51
C PRO A 122 -31.17 -13.83 12.89
N GLU A 123 -31.12 -13.52 11.59
CA GLU A 123 -32.23 -13.77 10.67
C GLU A 123 -33.64 -13.34 11.16
N GLU A 124 -33.98 -12.05 11.09
CA GLU A 124 -35.36 -11.69 10.72
C GLU A 124 -35.41 -11.64 9.19
N THR A 125 -35.41 -12.83 8.58
CA THR A 125 -35.90 -13.03 7.22
C THR A 125 -37.42 -12.96 7.25
N GLU A 126 -37.97 -11.93 6.62
CA GLU A 126 -39.18 -12.07 5.81
C GLU A 126 -38.79 -12.09 4.33
#